data_AF-A0A2K8SDK6-F1
#
_entry.id   AF-A0A2K8SDK6-F1
#
_cell.length_a   1.000
_cell.length_b   1.000
_cell.length_c   1.000
_cell.angle_alpha   90.00
_cell.angle_beta   90.00
_cell.angle_gamma   90.00
#
_symmetry.space_group_name_H-M   'P 1'
#
loop_
_entity.id
_entity.type
_entity.pdbx_description
1 polymer ?
#
loop_
_entity_poly.entity_id
_entity_poly.type
_entity_poly.pdbx_seq_one_letter_code
_entity_poly.pdbx_strand_id
1 'polypeptide(L)'
;MKKLLTVLGSAMLTTSTLGASLNTVSCGENYTLADFQKLLSEIENLEENKYTEESLQNLMIVMIETSTNVILGKSVTKNYKKLKNAMNALVLK
;
A
#
# COMPACT_ATOMS: atom_id res chain seq x y z
N MET A 1 -9.82 1.74 -10.24
CA MET A 1 -8.88 1.24 -9.21
C MET A 1 -9.08 -0.22 -8.84
N LYS A 2 -10.30 -0.69 -8.56
CA LYS A 2 -10.59 -2.05 -8.06
C LYS A 2 -9.88 -3.20 -8.81
N LYS A 3 -9.94 -3.22 -10.15
CA LYS A 3 -9.28 -4.25 -10.97
C LYS A 3 -7.75 -4.32 -10.79
N LEU A 4 -7.10 -3.17 -10.58
CA LEU A 4 -5.64 -3.10 -10.38
C LEU A 4 -5.24 -3.60 -8.98
N LEU A 5 -6.05 -3.27 -7.98
CA LEU A 5 -5.91 -3.78 -6.60
C LEU A 5 -6.04 -5.30 -6.54
N THR A 6 -7.02 -5.88 -7.25
CA THR A 6 -7.19 -7.33 -7.31
C THR A 6 -5.95 -8.01 -7.90
N VAL A 7 -5.34 -7.43 -8.94
CA VAL A 7 -4.13 -7.97 -9.58
C VAL A 7 -2.91 -7.85 -8.64
N LEU A 8 -2.71 -6.70 -8.01
CA LEU A 8 -1.59 -6.48 -7.08
C LEU A 8 -1.72 -7.34 -5.82
N GLY A 9 -2.92 -7.47 -5.26
CA GLY A 9 -3.20 -8.35 -4.12
C GLY A 9 -2.90 -9.82 -4.47
N SER A 10 -3.29 -10.28 -5.65
CA SER A 10 -3.00 -11.63 -6.12
C SER A 10 -1.49 -11.88 -6.30
N ALA A 11 -0.75 -10.91 -6.85
CA ALA A 11 0.69 -11.01 -7.02
C ALA A 11 1.47 -10.99 -5.68
N MET A 12 0.95 -10.32 -4.66
CA MET A 12 1.53 -10.35 -3.32
C MET A 12 1.28 -11.67 -2.59
N LEU A 13 0.16 -12.33 -2.85
CA LEU A 13 -0.17 -13.62 -2.25
C LEU A 13 0.64 -14.78 -2.85
N THR A 14 1.06 -14.68 -4.11
CA THR A 14 1.85 -15.74 -4.78
C THR A 14 3.36 -15.67 -4.55
N THR A 15 3.86 -14.55 -4.02
CA THR A 15 5.29 -14.35 -3.70
C THR A 15 5.66 -14.70 -2.26
N SER A 16 4.72 -15.24 -1.46
CA SER A 16 4.89 -15.51 -0.02
C SER A 16 5.84 -16.68 0.33
N THR A 17 6.43 -17.35 -0.65
CA THR A 17 7.51 -18.33 -0.41
C THR A 17 8.84 -17.72 -0.81
N LEU A 18 9.44 -16.95 0.09
CA LEU A 18 10.90 -16.83 0.30
C LEU A 18 11.10 -15.85 1.46
N GLY A 19 11.42 -16.42 2.63
CA GLY A 19 11.67 -15.66 3.84
C GLY A 19 12.82 -14.69 3.67
N ALA A 20 12.62 -13.44 4.06
CA ALA A 20 13.68 -12.48 4.26
C ALA A 20 13.56 -11.93 5.68
N SER A 21 14.19 -12.62 6.64
CA SER A 21 14.61 -11.97 7.87
C SER A 21 15.80 -11.06 7.54
N LEU A 22 15.62 -9.74 7.58
CA LEU A 22 16.74 -8.82 7.72
C LEU A 22 16.41 -7.81 8.81
N ASN A 23 17.04 -8.06 9.96
CA ASN A 23 17.09 -7.18 11.11
C ASN A 23 17.57 -5.79 10.71
N THR A 24 16.76 -4.78 11.01
CA THR A 24 17.27 -3.45 11.38
C THR A 24 16.48 -2.99 12.59
N VAL A 25 17.19 -2.64 13.66
CA VAL A 25 16.61 -2.05 14.86
C VAL A 25 16.08 -0.68 14.47
N SER A 26 14.77 -0.59 14.27
CA SER A 26 14.04 0.66 14.11
C SER A 26 13.18 0.84 15.35
N CYS A 27 13.46 1.86 16.16
CA CYS A 27 12.60 2.30 17.26
C CYS A 27 11.33 2.99 16.74
N GLY A 28 10.64 2.36 15.79
CA GLY A 28 9.40 2.84 15.20
C GLY A 28 8.57 1.64 14.76
N GLU A 29 7.26 1.84 14.70
CA GLU A 29 6.30 0.81 14.30
C GLU A 29 6.78 0.06 13.04
N ASN A 30 6.91 -1.26 13.17
CA ASN A 30 7.20 -2.17 12.08
C ASN A 30 5.89 -2.72 11.55
N TYR A 31 5.69 -2.60 10.23
CA TYR A 31 4.47 -3.08 9.57
C TYR A 31 4.78 -4.35 8.77
N THR A 32 3.87 -5.31 8.84
CA THR A 32 3.93 -6.60 8.14
C THR A 32 3.29 -6.52 6.76
N LEU A 33 3.49 -7.55 5.94
CA LEU A 33 2.78 -7.67 4.65
C LEU A 33 1.26 -7.72 4.84
N ALA A 34 0.79 -8.34 5.93
CA ALA A 34 -0.64 -8.38 6.26
C ALA A 34 -1.19 -6.98 6.56
N ASP A 35 -0.41 -6.13 7.27
CA ASP A 35 -0.80 -4.74 7.51
C ASP A 35 -0.87 -3.95 6.20
N PHE A 36 0.08 -4.16 5.30
CA PHE A 36 0.09 -3.53 3.98
C PHE A 36 -1.12 -3.95 3.14
N GLN A 37 -1.46 -5.24 3.12
CA GLN A 37 -2.65 -5.76 2.45
C GLN A 37 -3.94 -5.18 3.04
N LYS A 38 -4.03 -5.06 4.37
CA LYS A 38 -5.17 -4.43 5.04
C LYS A 38 -5.33 -2.97 4.59
N LEU A 39 -4.23 -2.22 4.48
CA LEU A 39 -4.27 -0.84 4.00
C LEU A 39 -4.74 -0.75 2.53
N LEU A 40 -4.33 -1.69 1.67
CA LEU A 40 -4.86 -1.76 0.30
C LEU A 40 -6.37 -2.01 0.29
N SER A 41 -6.87 -2.88 1.16
CA SER A 41 -8.32 -3.11 1.31
C SER A 41 -9.06 -1.89 1.87
N GLU A 42 -8.46 -1.13 2.79
CA GLU A 42 -9.02 0.16 3.26
C GLU A 42 -9.18 1.13 2.08
N ILE A 43 -8.16 1.24 1.23
CA ILE A 43 -8.17 2.10 0.03
C ILE A 43 -9.24 1.64 -0.98
N GLU A 44 -9.41 0.34 -1.18
CA GLU A 44 -10.43 -0.20 -2.10
C GLU A 44 -11.87 0.17 -1.70
N ASN A 45 -12.09 0.35 -0.39
CA ASN A 45 -13.39 0.67 0.19
C ASN A 45 -13.64 2.18 0.32
N LEU A 46 -12.74 3.04 -0.18
CA LEU A 46 -12.97 4.48 -0.19
C LEU A 46 -14.19 4.85 -1.04
N GLU A 47 -15.01 5.74 -0.51
CA GLU A 47 -16.09 6.39 -1.23
C GLU A 47 -15.50 7.46 -2.17
N GLU A 48 -15.07 7.04 -3.37
CA GLU A 48 -14.39 7.90 -4.36
C GLU A 48 -15.15 9.21 -4.69
N ASN A 49 -16.48 9.23 -4.55
CA ASN A 49 -17.28 10.43 -4.79
C ASN A 49 -17.03 11.57 -3.77
N LYS A 50 -16.47 11.27 -2.59
CA LYS A 50 -16.17 12.24 -1.54
C LYS A 50 -14.89 13.04 -1.78
N TYR A 51 -14.00 12.56 -2.64
CA TYR A 51 -12.65 13.11 -2.77
C TYR A 51 -12.40 13.73 -4.14
N THR A 52 -11.55 14.75 -4.21
CA THR A 52 -11.16 15.36 -5.49
C THR A 52 -10.49 14.35 -6.39
N GLU A 53 -10.69 14.49 -7.71
CA GLU A 53 -10.09 13.57 -8.68
C GLU A 53 -8.56 13.59 -8.60
N GLU A 54 -7.96 14.76 -8.44
CA GLU A 54 -6.51 14.93 -8.31
C GLU A 54 -5.95 14.16 -7.10
N SER A 55 -6.62 14.24 -5.93
CA SER A 55 -6.14 13.54 -4.74
C SER A 55 -6.25 12.01 -4.87
N LEU A 56 -7.30 11.51 -5.54
CA LEU A 56 -7.45 10.09 -5.85
C LEU A 56 -6.39 9.59 -6.85
N GLN A 57 -6.06 10.40 -7.87
CA GLN A 57 -4.99 10.06 -8.82
C GLN A 57 -3.63 9.98 -8.11
N ASN A 58 -3.32 10.93 -7.24
CA ASN A 58 -2.10 10.90 -6.42
C ASN A 58 -2.02 9.65 -5.54
N LEU A 59 -3.13 9.28 -4.88
CA LEU A 59 -3.22 8.04 -4.11
C LEU A 59 -2.96 6.81 -4.99
N MET A 60 -3.54 6.75 -6.18
CA MET A 60 -3.36 5.63 -7.10
C MET A 60 -1.91 5.47 -7.56
N ILE A 61 -1.21 6.57 -7.85
CA ILE A 61 0.22 6.56 -8.20
C ILE A 61 1.05 5.98 -7.05
N VAL A 62 0.83 6.47 -5.82
CA VAL A 62 1.55 6.00 -4.64
C VAL A 62 1.25 4.53 -4.34
N MET A 63 0.01 4.10 -4.52
CA MET A 63 -0.41 2.72 -4.35
C MET A 63 0.32 1.77 -5.31
N ILE A 64 0.46 2.14 -6.58
CA ILE A 64 1.20 1.36 -7.58
C ILE A 64 2.67 1.27 -7.22
N GLU A 65 3.29 2.40 -6.88
CA GLU A 65 4.71 2.47 -6.54
C GLU A 65 5.02 1.61 -5.31
N THR A 66 4.24 1.77 -4.24
CA THR A 66 4.45 1.06 -2.98
C THR A 66 4.19 -0.44 -3.11
N SER A 67 3.15 -0.83 -3.87
CA SER A 67 2.87 -2.25 -4.13
C SER A 67 3.97 -2.91 -4.95
N THR A 68 4.46 -2.23 -6.00
CA THR A 68 5.58 -2.71 -6.82
C THR A 68 6.84 -2.88 -5.97
N ASN A 69 7.14 -1.90 -5.12
CA ASN A 69 8.29 -1.96 -4.23
C ASN A 69 8.22 -3.15 -3.25
N VAL A 70 7.05 -3.41 -2.67
CA VAL A 70 6.85 -4.55 -1.77
C VAL A 70 7.01 -5.89 -2.52
N ILE A 71 6.46 -6.01 -3.74
CA ILE A 71 6.65 -7.20 -4.59
C ILE A 71 8.13 -7.43 -4.93
N LEU A 72 8.90 -6.35 -5.12
CA LEU A 72 10.36 -6.41 -5.36
C LEU A 72 11.19 -6.64 -4.07
N GLY A 73 10.55 -6.97 -2.94
CA GLY A 73 11.23 -7.25 -1.67
C GLY A 73 11.77 -6.04 -0.92
N LYS A 74 11.37 -4.81 -1.29
CA LYS A 74 11.76 -3.61 -0.54
C LYS A 74 10.97 -3.49 0.77
N SER A 75 11.50 -2.73 1.72
CA SER A 75 10.94 -2.55 3.08
C SER A 75 9.42 -2.31 3.09
N VAL A 76 8.67 -3.23 3.71
CA VAL A 76 7.22 -3.12 3.89
C VAL A 76 6.87 -1.91 4.75
N THR A 77 7.53 -1.74 5.90
CA THR A 77 7.34 -0.58 6.79
C THR A 77 7.45 0.75 6.06
N LYS A 78 8.47 0.94 5.21
CA LYS A 78 8.65 2.19 4.45
C LYS A 78 7.50 2.42 3.47
N ASN A 79 7.11 1.39 2.74
CA ASN A 79 6.05 1.48 1.74
C ASN A 79 4.66 1.63 2.37
N TYR A 80 4.40 0.96 3.51
CA TYR A 80 3.19 1.14 4.32
C TYR A 80 3.02 2.60 4.73
N LYS A 81 4.05 3.19 5.37
CA LYS A 81 3.99 4.58 5.84
C LYS A 81 3.75 5.54 4.68
N LYS A 82 4.42 5.33 3.55
CA LYS A 82 4.23 6.14 2.33
C LYS A 82 2.79 6.06 1.83
N LEU A 83 2.23 4.85 1.74
CA LEU A 83 0.85 4.65 1.29
C LEU A 83 -0.17 5.22 2.27
N LYS A 84 0.04 5.04 3.58
CA LYS A 84 -0.84 5.56 4.63
C LYS A 84 -0.87 7.08 4.62
N ASN A 85 0.28 7.72 4.42
CA ASN A 85 0.36 9.18 4.30
C ASN A 85 -0.38 9.70 3.07
N ALA A 86 -0.27 9.02 1.93
CA ALA A 86 -1.03 9.39 0.73
C ALA A 86 -2.54 9.25 0.93
N MET A 87 -2.99 8.19 1.60
CA MET A 87 -4.41 8.01 1.93
C MET A 87 -4.91 9.09 2.90
N ASN A 88 -4.12 9.44 3.91
CA ASN A 88 -4.46 10.50 4.86
C ASN A 88 -4.42 11.91 4.23
N ALA A 89 -3.75 12.08 3.09
CA ALA A 89 -3.63 13.34 2.36
C ALA A 89 -4.75 13.53 1.30
N LEU A 90 -5.75 12.64 1.25
CA LEU A 90 -6.90 12.81 0.38
C LEU A 90 -7.66 14.10 0.70
N VAL A 91 -8.12 14.78 -0.36
CA VAL A 91 -8.81 16.07 -0.25
C VAL A 91 -10.27 15.87 -0.58
N LEU A 92 -11.17 16.39 0.27
CA LEU A 92 -12.61 16.34 0.04
C LEU A 92 -13.03 17.27 -1.12
N LYS A 93 -14.10 16.90 -1.83
CA LYS A 93 -14.73 17.77 -2.82
C LYS A 93 -15.47 18.95 -2.19
#